data_AF-A0A1J4Z2Z0-F1
#
_entry.id   AF-A0A1J4Z2Z0-F1
#
_cell.length_a   1.000
_cell.length_b   1.000
_cell.length_c   1.000
_cell.angle_alpha   90.00
_cell.angle_beta   90.00
_cell.angle_gamma   90.00
#
_symmetry.space_group_name_H-M   'P 1'
#
loop_
_entity.id
_entity.type
_entity.pdbx_description
1 polymer ?
#
loop_
_entity_poly.entity_id
_entity_poly.type
_entity_poly.pdbx_seq_one_letter_code
_entity_poly.pdbx_strand_id
1 'polypeptide(L)'
;MVITVTNKAKNSEADYKFKIGSQGNTINGTNMALEIKEFLPHFVMDGKGITSASNELKNPALRAVITENGKVIYSGWIFKKHPSVPLFMHDKIDIKLKGTGGG
;
A
#
# COMPACT_ATOMS: atom_id res chain seq x y z
N MET A 1 4.45 -7.21 5.68
CA MET A 1 3.82 -7.39 4.35
C MET A 1 4.82 -7.11 3.23
N VAL A 2 4.59 -7.67 2.05
CA VAL A 2 5.40 -7.47 0.85
C VAL A 2 4.61 -6.66 -0.17
N ILE A 3 5.15 -5.51 -0.53
CA ILE A 3 4.61 -4.60 -1.53
C ILE A 3 5.59 -4.54 -2.69
N THR A 4 5.08 -4.76 -3.89
CA THR A 4 5.86 -4.61 -5.12
C THR A 4 5.64 -3.20 -5.64
N VAL A 5 6.73 -2.50 -5.94
CA VAL A 5 6.70 -1.15 -6.51
C VAL A 5 7.34 -1.17 -7.89
N THR A 6 6.56 -0.78 -8.89
CA THR A 6 7.03 -0.56 -10.26
C THR A 6 7.47 0.90 -10.39
N ASN A 7 8.74 1.15 -10.69
CA ASN A 7 9.26 2.47 -11.05
C ASN A 7 9.20 2.63 -12.57
N LYS A 8 8.30 3.51 -13.04
CA LYS A 8 8.04 3.73 -14.47
C LYS A 8 9.20 4.44 -15.17
N ALA A 9 9.91 5.34 -14.47
CA ALA A 9 11.04 6.06 -15.03
C ALA A 9 12.25 5.15 -15.31
N LYS A 10 12.43 4.12 -14.49
CA LYS A 10 13.52 3.15 -14.63
C LYS A 10 13.10 1.84 -15.31
N ASN A 11 11.82 1.69 -15.65
CA ASN A 11 11.21 0.45 -16.11
C ASN A 11 11.63 -0.76 -15.25
N SER A 12 11.58 -0.61 -13.93
CA SER A 12 12.09 -1.59 -12.97
C SER A 12 11.04 -1.90 -11.91
N GLU A 13 11.07 -3.12 -11.37
CA GLU A 13 10.17 -3.54 -10.30
C GLU A 13 10.98 -4.06 -9.10
N ALA A 14 10.57 -3.72 -7.88
CA ALA A 14 11.24 -4.16 -6.67
C ALA A 14 10.24 -4.48 -5.54
N ASP A 15 10.56 -5.51 -4.75
CA ASP A 15 9.79 -5.90 -3.58
C ASP A 15 10.33 -5.23 -2.32
N TYR A 16 9.42 -4.65 -1.55
CA TYR A 16 9.71 -4.00 -0.28
C TYR A 16 8.95 -4.70 0.83
N LYS A 17 9.66 -5.01 1.91
CA LYS A 17 9.05 -5.48 3.16
C LYS A 17 8.68 -4.27 3.99
N PHE A 18 7.38 -4.09 4.22
CA PHE A 18 6.85 -3.05 5.10
C PHE A 18 6.39 -3.66 6.42
N LYS A 19 6.74 -2.96 7.50
CA LYS A 19 6.16 -3.17 8.83
C LYS A 19 5.01 -2.18 9.01
N ILE A 20 3.86 -2.68 9.45
CA ILE A 20 2.69 -1.82 9.70
C ILE A 20 3.01 -0.92 10.89
N GLY A 21 2.70 0.37 10.77
CA GLY A 21 2.93 1.37 11.82
C GLY A 21 4.38 1.80 11.99
N SER A 22 5.30 1.37 11.11
CA SER A 22 6.68 1.89 11.11
C SER A 22 6.78 3.20 10.35
N GLN A 23 7.86 3.95 10.58
CA GLN A 23 8.24 5.07 9.73
C GLN A 23 8.37 4.60 8.27
N GLY A 24 7.91 5.42 7.32
CA GLY A 24 7.79 5.03 5.91
C GLY A 24 9.13 4.66 5.27
N ASN A 25 9.11 3.72 4.32
CA ASN A 25 10.29 3.33 3.55
C ASN A 25 10.41 4.20 2.30
N THR A 26 11.63 4.69 2.03
CA THR A 26 11.95 5.35 0.77
C THR A 26 11.93 4.36 -0.39
N ILE A 27 11.42 4.82 -1.53
CA ILE A 27 11.37 4.02 -2.76
C ILE A 27 12.61 4.33 -3.60
N ASN A 28 13.47 3.34 -3.78
CA ASN A 28 14.75 3.50 -4.44
C ASN A 28 14.61 4.05 -5.86
N GLY A 29 15.46 5.02 -6.19
CA GLY A 29 15.43 5.68 -7.49
C GLY A 29 14.27 6.65 -7.68
N THR A 30 13.62 7.06 -6.59
CA THR A 30 12.63 8.14 -6.55
C THR A 30 12.88 9.04 -5.34
N ASN A 31 12.19 10.15 -5.28
CA ASN A 31 12.08 11.06 -4.14
C ASN A 31 10.83 10.76 -3.29
N MET A 32 10.27 9.55 -3.41
CA MET A 32 9.05 9.14 -2.72
C MET A 32 9.32 8.23 -1.54
N ALA A 33 8.41 8.26 -0.56
CA ALA A 33 8.35 7.28 0.51
C ALA A 33 6.91 6.77 0.69
N LEU A 34 6.79 5.50 1.05
CA LEU A 34 5.53 4.84 1.38
C LEU A 34 5.53 4.50 2.86
N GLU A 35 4.47 4.88 3.56
CA GLU A 35 4.20 4.45 4.92
C GLU A 35 2.89 3.67 4.95
N ILE A 36 2.88 2.56 5.68
CA ILE A 36 1.71 1.71 5.84
C ILE A 36 1.25 1.82 7.28
N LYS A 37 0.13 2.51 7.48
CA LYS A 37 -0.47 2.76 8.79
C LYS A 37 -1.26 1.56 9.27
N GLU A 38 -2.01 0.93 8.37
CA GLU A 38 -2.95 -0.14 8.72
C GLU A 38 -3.22 -1.06 7.54
N PHE A 39 -3.58 -2.30 7.83
CA PHE A 39 -4.05 -3.26 6.83
C PHE A 39 -5.23 -4.06 7.38
N LEU A 40 -6.31 -4.09 6.62
CA LEU A 40 -7.54 -4.80 6.95
C LEU A 40 -7.83 -5.83 5.85
N PRO A 41 -7.75 -7.14 6.12
CA PRO A 41 -8.01 -8.17 5.10
C PRO A 41 -9.48 -8.23 4.66
N HIS A 42 -10.40 -7.79 5.53
CA HIS A 42 -11.82 -7.72 5.26
C HIS A 42 -12.36 -6.36 5.72
N PHE A 43 -11.96 -5.30 5.01
CA PHE A 43 -12.40 -3.94 5.30
C PHE A 43 -13.92 -3.84 5.34
N VAL A 44 -14.43 -3.32 6.45
CA VAL A 44 -15.80 -2.87 6.63
C VAL A 44 -15.80 -1.48 7.26
N MET A 45 -16.77 -0.68 6.85
CA MET A 45 -17.07 0.60 7.48
C MET A 45 -18.55 0.58 7.86
N ASP A 46 -18.83 0.70 9.15
CA ASP A 46 -20.19 0.77 9.69
C ASP A 46 -20.35 1.95 10.67
N GLY A 47 -21.51 2.05 11.32
CA GLY A 47 -21.79 3.11 12.30
C GLY A 47 -20.89 3.11 13.54
N LYS A 48 -20.03 2.09 13.72
CA LYS A 48 -19.05 1.98 14.82
C LYS A 48 -17.63 2.34 14.38
N GLY A 49 -17.37 2.43 13.08
CA GLY A 49 -16.07 2.85 12.52
C GLY A 49 -15.55 1.94 11.42
N ILE A 50 -14.25 2.01 11.19
CA ILE A 50 -13.53 1.21 10.18
C ILE A 50 -12.80 0.07 10.88
N THR A 51 -13.02 -1.17 10.44
CA THR A 51 -12.38 -2.36 11.01
C THR A 51 -12.33 -3.52 10.01
N SER A 52 -11.78 -4.67 10.43
CA SER A 52 -11.82 -5.91 9.68
C SER A 52 -12.92 -6.84 10.21
N ALA A 53 -13.84 -7.28 9.35
CA ALA A 53 -14.92 -8.19 9.76
C ALA A 53 -14.46 -9.66 9.92
N SER A 54 -13.34 -10.03 9.29
CA SER A 54 -12.66 -11.32 9.48
C SER A 54 -11.18 -11.21 9.14
N ASN A 55 -10.41 -12.29 9.32
CA ASN A 55 -9.01 -12.37 8.90
C ASN A 55 -8.83 -12.88 7.45
N GLU A 56 -9.93 -13.16 6.75
CA GLU A 56 -9.92 -13.64 5.36
C GLU A 56 -9.76 -12.46 4.40
N LEU A 57 -9.05 -12.66 3.29
CA LEU A 57 -8.81 -11.64 2.26
C LEU A 57 -10.04 -11.41 1.36
N LYS A 58 -11.15 -10.96 1.95
CA LYS A 58 -12.43 -10.73 1.25
C LYS A 58 -12.54 -9.34 0.64
N ASN A 59 -12.09 -8.32 1.37
CA ASN A 59 -12.07 -6.93 0.91
C ASN A 59 -10.81 -6.25 1.45
N PRO A 60 -9.62 -6.63 0.97
CA PRO A 60 -8.40 -6.15 1.58
C PRO A 60 -8.17 -4.66 1.27
N ALA A 61 -7.93 -3.89 2.33
CA ALA A 61 -7.63 -2.47 2.25
C ALA A 61 -6.38 -2.14 3.07
N LEU A 62 -5.66 -1.13 2.59
CA LEU A 62 -4.42 -0.66 3.16
C LEU A 62 -4.51 0.84 3.42
N ARG A 63 -4.32 1.27 4.65
CA ARG A 63 -4.18 2.70 4.95
C ARG A 63 -2.72 3.10 4.76
N ALA A 64 -2.47 3.98 3.81
CA ALA A 64 -1.13 4.44 3.50
C ALA A 64 -0.99 5.96 3.53
N VAL A 65 0.24 6.40 3.74
CA VAL A 65 0.71 7.74 3.45
C VAL A 65 1.81 7.64 2.41
N ILE A 66 1.70 8.41 1.34
CA ILE A 66 2.73 8.51 0.30
C ILE A 66 3.21 9.94 0.30
N THR A 67 4.52 10.11 0.40
CA THR A 67 5.17 11.42 0.30
C THR A 67 6.04 11.49 -0.93
N GLU A 68 6.17 12.68 -1.50
CA GLU A 68 7.11 13.01 -2.56
C GLU A 68 7.81 14.31 -2.20
N ASN A 69 9.15 14.33 -2.23
CA ASN A 69 9.95 15.48 -1.77
C ASN A 69 9.56 15.94 -0.35
N GLY A 70 9.20 15.00 0.53
CA GLY A 70 8.75 15.30 1.90
C GLY A 70 7.32 15.86 2.01
N LYS A 71 6.61 16.08 0.90
CA LYS A 71 5.20 16.51 0.90
C LYS A 71 4.28 15.30 0.78
N VAL A 72 3.20 15.27 1.55
CA VAL A 72 2.17 14.23 1.43
C VAL A 72 1.42 14.43 0.11
N ILE A 73 1.51 13.43 -0.77
CA ILE A 73 0.77 13.39 -2.04
C ILE A 73 -0.45 12.46 -1.97
N TYR A 74 -0.46 11.54 -1.00
CA TYR A 74 -1.59 10.67 -0.73
C TYR A 74 -1.66 10.32 0.75
N SER A 75 -2.86 10.34 1.32
CA SER A 75 -3.14 9.82 2.67
C SER A 75 -4.56 9.25 2.70
N GLY A 76 -4.71 7.95 2.89
CA GLY A 76 -6.03 7.33 2.88
C GLY A 76 -6.03 5.82 2.72
N TRP A 77 -7.23 5.27 2.55
CA TRP A 77 -7.48 3.85 2.33
C TRP A 77 -7.36 3.48 0.86
N ILE A 78 -6.53 2.48 0.58
CA ILE A 78 -6.31 1.92 -0.74
C ILE A 78 -6.92 0.53 -0.78
N PHE A 79 -7.82 0.29 -1.73
CA PHE A 79 -8.57 -0.96 -1.85
C PHE A 79 -8.03 -1.82 -2.99
N LYS A 80 -7.88 -3.12 -2.77
CA LYS A 80 -7.57 -4.05 -3.86
C LYS A 80 -8.84 -4.35 -4.65
N LYS A 81 -9.13 -3.51 -5.65
CA LYS A 81 -10.32 -3.69 -6.51
C LYS A 81 -10.24 -4.93 -7.40
N HIS A 82 -9.04 -5.27 -7.89
CA HIS A 82 -8.82 -6.42 -8.76
C HIS A 82 -7.38 -6.95 -8.62
N PRO A 83 -7.12 -8.28 -8.72
CA PRO A 83 -5.77 -8.84 -8.59
C PRO A 83 -4.73 -8.25 -9.55
N SER A 84 -5.15 -7.90 -10.77
CA SER A 84 -4.27 -7.33 -11.81
C SER A 84 -4.11 -5.81 -11.73
N VAL A 85 -4.89 -5.12 -10.90
CA VAL A 85 -4.86 -3.65 -10.79
C VAL A 85 -3.93 -3.26 -9.63
N PRO A 86 -2.96 -2.35 -9.87
CA PRO A 86 -2.18 -1.76 -8.79
C PRO A 86 -3.07 -1.14 -7.72
N LEU A 87 -2.68 -1.30 -6.46
CA LEU A 87 -3.30 -0.61 -5.32
C LEU A 87 -3.25 0.91 -5.53
N PHE A 88 -2.11 1.42 -5.97
CA PHE A 88 -1.93 2.84 -6.24
C PHE A 88 -1.24 3.02 -7.59
N MET A 89 -1.71 4.00 -8.36
CA MET A 89 -1.12 4.39 -9.62
C MET A 89 -0.75 5.87 -9.58
N HIS A 90 0.48 6.18 -9.94
CA HIS A 90 1.01 7.53 -10.07
C HIS A 90 1.77 7.63 -11.40
N ASP A 91 2.12 8.84 -11.83
CA ASP A 91 2.90 9.05 -13.05
C ASP A 91 4.28 8.36 -13.01
N LYS A 92 4.87 8.22 -11.82
CA LYS A 92 6.22 7.70 -11.56
C LYS A 92 6.27 6.29 -11.01
N ILE A 93 5.30 5.90 -10.17
CA ILE A 93 5.28 4.57 -9.56
C ILE A 93 3.88 3.94 -9.60
N ASP A 94 3.86 2.62 -9.66
CA ASP A 94 2.69 1.80 -9.33
C ASP A 94 3.02 0.92 -8.12
N ILE A 95 2.03 0.71 -7.25
CA ILE A 95 2.18 -0.08 -6.02
C ILE A 95 1.21 -1.26 -6.09
N LYS A 96 1.71 -2.49 -5.84
CA LYS A 96 0.92 -3.72 -5.79
C LYS A 96 1.15 -4.46 -4.47
N LEU A 97 0.09 -5.05 -3.91
CA LEU A 97 0.23 -5.97 -2.78
C LEU A 97 0.57 -7.37 -3.30
N LYS A 98 1.79 -7.82 -3.00
CA LYS A 98 2.26 -9.16 -3.34
C LYS A 98 1.84 -10.21 -2.30
N GLY A 99 1.95 -9.87 -1.02
CA GLY A 99 1.55 -10.79 0.05
C GLY A 99 1.57 -10.14 1.43
N THR A 100 0.78 -10.69 2.36
CA THR A 100 0.68 -10.18 3.74
C THR A 100 1.79 -10.71 4.65
N GLY A 101 2.48 -11.78 4.24
CA GLY A 101 3.61 -12.36 4.98
C GLY A 101 3.18 -13.35 6.07
N GLY A 102 2.14 -14.15 5.82
CA GLY A 102 1.85 -15.37 6.57
C GLY A 102 1.60 -16.50 5.56
N GLY A 103 2.53 -17.46 5.50
CA GLY A 103 2.65 -18.51 4.49
C GLY A 103 4.06 -18.55 3.92
#